data_AF-A0A0F2SGW1-F1
#
_entry.id   AF-A0A0F2SGW1-F1
#
_cell.length_a   1.000
_cell.length_b   1.000
_cell.length_c   1.000
_cell.angle_alpha   90.00
_cell.angle_beta   90.00
_cell.angle_gamma   90.00
#
_symmetry.space_group_name_H-M   'P 1'
#
loop_
_entity.id
_entity.type
_entity.pdbx_description
1 polymer ?
#
loop_
_entity_poly.entity_id
_entity_poly.type
_entity_poly.pdbx_seq_one_letter_code
_entity_poly.pdbx_strand_id
1 'polypeptide(L)'
;MEEPLLTIIVLAITFQWGDWRHWKQYYPTILFWGLGNFIYLHLTKDKPLWKFNTIIPTSLADVLMTLVIFPCVAFLFFPYFPKRCNIKKLLYICIWVFIFSWIEWWALEIGHFAYFNGWKLTYSVIFNLGMFTLLQIHYKDPRWAWLISLVSGSFIMIYFKIPL
;
A
#
# COMPACT_ATOMS: atom_id res chain seq x y z
N MET A 1 -2.11 -21.78 -6.87
CA MET A 1 -3.35 -21.88 -6.08
C MET A 1 -3.23 -21.14 -4.73
N GLU A 2 -2.28 -20.21 -4.59
CA GLU A 2 -1.91 -19.58 -3.32
C GLU A 2 -2.40 -18.13 -3.19
N GLU A 3 -2.87 -17.51 -4.27
CA GLU A 3 -3.34 -16.11 -4.27
C GLU A 3 -4.50 -15.79 -3.31
N PRO A 4 -5.59 -16.58 -3.23
CA PRO A 4 -6.66 -16.28 -2.28
C PRO A 4 -6.23 -16.51 -0.83
N LEU A 5 -5.17 -17.29 -0.59
CA LEU A 5 -4.70 -17.63 0.75
C LEU A 5 -4.23 -16.37 1.50
N LEU A 6 -3.45 -15.50 0.87
CA LEU A 6 -3.00 -14.26 1.50
C LEU A 6 -4.19 -13.39 1.91
N THR A 7 -5.17 -13.25 1.00
CA THR A 7 -6.39 -12.46 1.25
C THR A 7 -7.19 -13.05 2.42
N ILE A 8 -7.37 -14.37 2.45
CA ILE A 8 -8.07 -15.08 3.52
C ILE A 8 -7.32 -14.93 4.86
N ILE A 9 -6.00 -15.06 4.86
CA ILE A 9 -5.17 -14.90 6.06
C ILE A 9 -5.30 -13.47 6.60
N VAL A 10 -5.14 -12.46 5.76
CA VAL A 10 -5.28 -11.06 6.15
C VAL A 10 -6.68 -10.78 6.69
N LEU A 11 -7.73 -11.33 6.06
CA LEU A 11 -9.10 -11.23 6.55
C LEU A 11 -9.27 -11.89 7.92
N ALA A 12 -8.76 -13.10 8.12
CA ALA A 12 -8.84 -13.81 9.40
C ALA A 12 -8.12 -13.04 10.52
N ILE A 13 -6.91 -12.56 10.26
CA ILE A 13 -6.14 -11.71 11.19
C ILE A 13 -6.92 -10.44 11.51
N THR A 14 -7.45 -9.76 10.50
CA THR A 14 -8.22 -8.52 10.68
C THR A 14 -9.51 -8.79 11.44
N PHE A 15 -10.19 -9.90 11.19
CA PHE A 15 -11.40 -10.26 11.91
C PHE A 15 -11.14 -10.41 13.41
N GLN A 16 -10.00 -11.00 13.78
CA GLN A 16 -9.63 -11.22 15.17
C GLN A 16 -9.05 -9.97 15.87
N TRP A 17 -8.23 -9.17 15.19
CA TRP A 17 -7.46 -8.08 15.82
C TRP A 17 -7.71 -6.68 15.25
N GLY A 18 -8.45 -6.57 14.15
CA GLY A 18 -8.76 -5.29 13.51
C GLY A 18 -9.80 -4.48 14.29
N ASP A 19 -9.68 -3.16 14.24
CA ASP A 19 -10.66 -2.26 14.85
C ASP A 19 -11.83 -1.96 13.90
N TRP A 20 -12.78 -2.89 13.88
CA TRP A 20 -14.02 -2.75 13.13
C TRP A 20 -14.95 -1.66 13.69
N ARG A 21 -14.77 -1.23 14.94
CA ARG A 21 -15.70 -0.29 15.60
C ARG A 21 -15.48 1.14 15.10
N HIS A 22 -14.23 1.50 14.81
CA HIS A 22 -13.85 2.86 14.39
C HIS A 22 -13.62 2.99 12.88
N TRP A 23 -14.11 2.06 12.06
CA TRP A 23 -13.90 2.03 10.61
C TRP A 23 -14.15 3.38 9.90
N LYS A 24 -15.17 4.14 10.35
CA LYS A 24 -15.51 5.46 9.79
C LYS A 24 -14.39 6.48 9.92
N GLN A 25 -13.56 6.37 10.97
CA GLN A 25 -12.42 7.26 11.19
C GLN A 25 -11.31 6.98 10.18
N TYR A 26 -11.14 5.72 9.78
CA TYR A 26 -10.10 5.29 8.84
C TYR A 26 -10.52 5.44 7.38
N TYR A 27 -11.83 5.47 7.13
CA TYR A 27 -12.41 5.47 5.79
C TYR A 27 -11.84 6.55 4.85
N PRO A 28 -11.68 7.83 5.25
CA PRO A 28 -11.08 8.83 4.36
C PRO A 28 -9.66 8.48 3.93
N THR A 29 -8.86 7.91 4.83
CA THR A 29 -7.47 7.51 4.52
C THR A 29 -7.41 6.24 3.67
N ILE A 30 -8.35 5.31 3.87
CA ILE A 30 -8.50 4.14 2.99
C ILE A 30 -8.83 4.59 1.57
N LEU A 31 -9.77 5.53 1.40
CA LEU A 31 -10.10 6.09 0.09
C LEU A 31 -8.94 6.84 -0.54
N PHE A 32 -8.19 7.62 0.24
CA PHE A 32 -6.97 8.29 -0.22
C PHE A 32 -5.95 7.28 -0.77
N TRP A 33 -5.72 6.18 -0.04
CA TRP A 33 -4.80 5.14 -0.47
C TRP A 33 -5.28 4.45 -1.76
N GLY A 34 -6.57 4.09 -1.82
CA GLY A 34 -7.18 3.50 -3.01
C GLY A 34 -7.15 4.43 -4.22
N LEU A 35 -7.38 5.72 -4.03
CA LEU A 35 -7.29 6.72 -5.09
C LEU A 35 -5.86 6.87 -5.61
N GLY A 36 -4.86 6.84 -4.73
CA GLY A 36 -3.45 6.80 -5.13
C GLY A 36 -3.13 5.57 -6.00
N ASN A 37 -3.63 4.39 -5.61
CA ASN A 37 -3.48 3.17 -6.41
C ASN A 37 -4.16 3.30 -7.79
N PHE A 38 -5.39 3.82 -7.82
CA PHE A 38 -6.11 4.06 -9.08
C PHE A 38 -5.36 5.04 -10.00
N ILE A 39 -4.84 6.15 -9.45
CA ILE A 39 -4.05 7.12 -10.21
C ILE A 39 -2.79 6.46 -10.77
N TYR A 40 -2.09 5.66 -9.97
CA TYR A 40 -0.93 4.89 -10.42
C TYR A 40 -1.28 3.97 -11.60
N LEU A 41 -2.34 3.16 -11.47
CA LEU A 41 -2.77 2.22 -12.52
C LEU A 41 -3.14 2.94 -13.81
N HIS A 42 -3.76 4.12 -13.71
CA HIS A 42 -4.12 4.93 -14.85
C HIS A 42 -2.91 5.56 -15.54
N LEU A 43 -2.06 6.27 -14.79
CA LEU A 43 -0.93 7.02 -15.34
C LEU A 43 0.21 6.12 -15.83
N THR A 44 0.35 4.92 -15.27
CA THR A 44 1.43 3.98 -15.64
C THR A 44 0.93 2.85 -16.54
N LYS A 45 -0.30 2.94 -17.08
CA LYS A 45 -0.94 1.87 -17.87
C LYS A 45 -0.04 1.34 -19.00
N ASP A 46 0.56 2.25 -19.77
CA ASP A 46 1.42 1.93 -20.92
C ASP A 46 2.86 1.62 -20.52
N LYS A 47 3.29 2.11 -19.34
CA LYS A 47 4.64 1.93 -18.83
C LYS A 47 4.61 1.62 -17.32
N PRO A 48 4.19 0.41 -16.93
CA PRO A 48 4.00 0.07 -15.52
C PRO A 48 5.34 -0.02 -14.79
N LEU A 49 5.36 0.32 -13.51
CA LEU A 49 6.56 0.10 -12.68
C LEU A 49 6.53 -1.30 -12.04
N TRP A 50 5.34 -1.72 -11.62
CA TRP A 50 5.04 -3.05 -11.14
C TRP A 50 3.64 -3.46 -11.55
N LYS A 51 3.39 -4.77 -11.64
CA LYS A 51 2.05 -5.35 -11.84
C LYS A 51 1.89 -6.62 -11.03
N PHE A 52 0.66 -6.89 -10.60
CA PHE A 52 0.27 -8.23 -10.15
C PHE A 52 0.25 -9.17 -11.35
N ASN A 53 0.89 -10.33 -11.18
CA ASN A 53 0.91 -11.39 -12.18
C ASN A 53 0.07 -12.56 -11.65
N THR A 54 -1.24 -12.37 -11.70
CA THR A 54 -2.21 -13.25 -11.05
C THR A 54 -2.91 -14.17 -12.04
N ILE A 55 -3.47 -15.28 -11.54
CA ILE A 55 -4.34 -16.18 -12.30
C ILE A 55 -5.66 -15.46 -12.64
N ILE A 56 -6.14 -14.61 -11.72
CA ILE A 56 -7.28 -13.73 -11.97
C ILE A 56 -6.87 -12.51 -12.81
N PRO A 57 -7.82 -11.84 -13.50
CA PRO A 57 -7.52 -10.60 -14.21
C PRO A 57 -6.85 -9.58 -13.28
N THR A 58 -5.74 -8.97 -13.72
CA THR A 58 -4.98 -8.00 -12.91
C THR A 58 -5.86 -6.87 -12.37
N SER A 59 -6.83 -6.40 -13.17
CA SER A 59 -7.79 -5.39 -12.74
C SER A 59 -8.66 -5.84 -11.56
N LEU A 60 -9.03 -7.12 -11.50
CA LEU A 60 -9.76 -7.69 -10.36
C LEU A 60 -8.86 -7.81 -9.13
N ALA A 61 -7.59 -8.21 -9.32
CA ALA A 61 -6.62 -8.24 -8.23
C ALA A 61 -6.41 -6.85 -7.61
N ASP A 62 -6.29 -5.81 -8.44
CA ASP A 62 -6.18 -4.41 -8.00
C ASP A 62 -7.41 -3.94 -7.22
N VAL A 63 -8.61 -4.32 -7.67
CA VAL A 63 -9.87 -4.02 -6.97
C VAL A 63 -9.94 -4.74 -5.62
N LEU A 64 -9.54 -6.02 -5.55
CA LEU A 64 -9.50 -6.76 -4.28
C LEU A 64 -8.48 -6.16 -3.31
N MET A 65 -7.30 -5.77 -3.79
CA MET A 65 -6.30 -5.08 -2.99
C MET A 65 -6.89 -3.78 -2.41
N THR A 66 -7.57 -3.00 -3.25
CA THR A 66 -8.12 -1.69 -2.86
C THR A 66 -9.33 -1.80 -1.93
N LEU A 67 -10.26 -2.72 -2.19
CA LEU A 67 -11.54 -2.82 -1.47
C LEU A 67 -11.51 -3.77 -0.28
N VAL A 68 -10.54 -4.67 -0.21
CA VAL A 68 -10.43 -5.66 0.88
C VAL A 68 -9.15 -5.46 1.67
N ILE A 69 -8.01 -5.55 1.00
CA ILE A 69 -6.71 -5.56 1.70
C ILE A 69 -6.40 -4.20 2.34
N PHE A 70 -6.60 -3.08 1.64
CA PHE A 70 -6.33 -1.75 2.21
C PHE A 70 -7.19 -1.44 3.46
N PRO A 71 -8.51 -1.68 3.48
CA PRO A 71 -9.30 -1.58 4.71
C PRO A 71 -8.78 -2.47 5.83
N CYS A 72 -8.46 -3.74 5.54
CA CYS A 72 -7.94 -4.67 6.54
C CYS A 72 -6.64 -4.16 7.16
N VAL A 73 -5.72 -3.69 6.33
CA VAL A 73 -4.45 -3.12 6.78
C VAL A 73 -4.69 -1.86 7.61
N ALA A 74 -5.59 -0.98 7.19
CA ALA A 74 -5.94 0.20 7.97
C ALA A 74 -6.50 -0.15 9.36
N PHE A 75 -7.38 -1.16 9.44
CA PHE A 75 -7.96 -1.65 10.70
C PHE A 75 -6.93 -2.28 11.64
N LEU A 76 -5.81 -2.78 11.10
CA LEU A 76 -4.69 -3.32 11.87
C LEU A 76 -3.61 -2.27 12.15
N PHE A 77 -3.49 -1.22 11.33
CA PHE A 77 -2.43 -0.22 11.44
C PHE A 77 -2.78 0.91 12.40
N PHE A 78 -3.94 1.56 12.21
CA PHE A 78 -4.28 2.77 12.96
C PHE A 78 -4.50 2.58 14.46
N PRO A 79 -5.18 1.51 14.94
CA PRO A 79 -5.50 1.37 16.36
C PRO A 79 -4.26 1.22 17.24
N TYR A 80 -3.23 0.58 16.69
CA TYR A 80 -2.00 0.24 17.41
C TYR A 80 -0.86 1.24 17.13
N PHE A 81 -1.11 2.29 16.34
CA PHE A 81 -0.09 3.27 16.02
C PHE A 81 0.38 4.04 17.29
N PRO A 82 1.68 4.07 17.62
CA PRO A 82 2.17 4.69 18.85
C PRO A 82 1.88 6.20 18.94
N LYS A 83 1.30 6.66 20.05
CA LYS A 83 0.89 8.07 20.21
C LYS A 83 2.03 9.02 20.59
N ARG A 84 2.88 8.64 21.56
CA ARG A 84 3.81 9.58 22.24
C ARG A 84 5.27 9.48 21.78
N CYS A 85 5.82 8.28 21.63
CA CYS A 85 7.27 8.11 21.37
C CYS A 85 7.59 8.06 19.88
N ASN A 86 8.40 9.00 19.38
CA ASN A 86 8.78 9.07 17.96
C ASN A 86 9.60 7.87 17.49
N ILE A 87 10.47 7.32 18.35
CA ILE A 87 11.23 6.09 18.04
C ILE A 87 10.27 4.91 17.86
N LYS A 88 9.27 4.77 18.75
CA LYS A 88 8.26 3.72 18.61
C LYS A 88 7.43 3.89 17.33
N LYS A 89 7.08 5.12 16.94
CA LYS A 89 6.38 5.40 15.68
C LYS A 89 7.21 4.95 14.47
N LEU A 90 8.50 5.32 14.45
CA LEU A 90 9.40 4.92 13.37
C LEU A 90 9.55 3.41 13.31
N LEU A 91 9.80 2.75 14.45
CA LEU A 91 9.91 1.30 14.52
C LEU A 91 8.61 0.61 14.05
N TYR A 92 7.46 1.13 14.45
CA TYR A 92 6.16 0.60 14.03
C TYR A 92 5.98 0.68 12.52
N ILE A 93 6.34 1.81 11.89
CA ILE A 93 6.33 1.95 10.43
C ILE A 93 7.32 0.96 9.80
N CYS A 94 8.55 0.85 10.32
CA CYS A 94 9.54 -0.10 9.80
C CYS A 94 9.06 -1.56 9.87
N ILE A 95 8.32 -1.95 10.91
CA ILE A 95 7.72 -3.29 11.02
C ILE A 95 6.71 -3.52 9.89
N TRP A 96 5.83 -2.55 9.64
CA TRP A 96 4.86 -2.65 8.54
C TRP A 96 5.52 -2.67 7.16
N VAL A 97 6.54 -1.84 6.95
CA VAL A 97 7.35 -1.86 5.72
C VAL A 97 8.02 -3.22 5.54
N PHE A 98 8.59 -3.79 6.62
CA PHE A 98 9.19 -5.11 6.58
C PHE A 98 8.17 -6.19 6.21
N ILE A 99 6.99 -6.21 6.85
CA ILE A 99 5.92 -7.18 6.54
C ILE A 99 5.53 -7.08 5.07
N PHE A 100 5.27 -5.88 4.55
CA PHE A 100 4.87 -5.68 3.16
C PHE A 100 5.98 -6.06 2.18
N SER A 101 7.22 -5.67 2.46
CA SER A 101 8.36 -6.00 1.61
C SER A 101 8.66 -7.50 1.60
N TRP A 102 8.42 -8.19 2.73
CA TRP A 102 8.54 -9.64 2.83
C TRP A 102 7.46 -10.36 2.01
N ILE A 103 6.20 -9.92 2.12
CA ILE A 103 5.09 -10.45 1.33
C ILE A 103 5.34 -10.21 -0.17
N GLU A 104 5.80 -9.02 -0.54
CA GLU A 104 6.11 -8.67 -1.93
C GLU A 104 7.28 -9.48 -2.47
N TRP A 105 8.36 -9.65 -1.68
CA TRP A 105 9.47 -10.51 -2.07
C TRP A 105 9.00 -11.94 -2.31
N TRP A 106 8.21 -12.51 -1.39
CA TRP A 106 7.66 -13.85 -1.57
C TRP A 106 6.75 -13.94 -2.81
N ALA A 107 5.95 -12.91 -3.09
CA ALA A 107 5.13 -12.81 -4.29
C ALA A 107 5.94 -12.74 -5.59
N LEU A 108 7.15 -12.15 -5.57
CA LEU A 108 8.06 -12.18 -6.72
C LEU A 108 8.60 -13.60 -6.95
N GLU A 109 9.02 -14.31 -5.89
CA GLU A 109 9.62 -15.65 -5.99
C GLU A 109 8.63 -16.66 -6.59
N ILE A 110 7.35 -16.57 -6.21
CA ILE A 110 6.28 -17.43 -6.74
C ILE A 110 5.65 -16.89 -8.04
N GLY A 111 6.17 -15.77 -8.57
CA GLY A 111 5.74 -15.20 -9.84
C GLY A 111 4.36 -14.51 -9.81
N HIS A 112 3.83 -14.18 -8.64
CA HIS A 112 2.56 -13.46 -8.46
C HIS A 112 2.68 -11.93 -8.51
N PHE A 113 3.92 -11.43 -8.53
CA PHE A 113 4.24 -10.02 -8.68
C PHE A 113 5.39 -9.87 -9.67
N ALA A 114 5.40 -8.79 -10.45
CA ALA A 114 6.45 -8.55 -11.43
C ALA A 114 6.86 -7.07 -11.48
N TYR A 115 8.15 -6.83 -11.58
CA TYR A 115 8.74 -5.51 -11.79
C TYR A 115 9.01 -5.21 -13.25
N PHE A 116 8.82 -3.96 -13.62
CA PHE A 116 9.00 -3.45 -14.98
C PHE A 116 9.71 -2.10 -14.95
N ASN A 117 10.23 -1.68 -16.10
CA ASN A 117 10.75 -0.31 -16.30
C ASN A 117 11.79 0.16 -15.27
N GLY A 118 12.62 -0.78 -14.78
CA GLY A 118 13.71 -0.49 -13.83
C GLY A 118 13.28 -0.43 -12.36
N TRP A 119 12.01 -0.67 -12.04
CA TRP A 119 11.56 -0.84 -10.66
C TRP A 119 12.19 -2.11 -10.04
N LYS A 120 12.40 -2.07 -8.73
CA LYS A 120 13.09 -3.11 -7.94
C LYS A 120 12.55 -3.08 -6.52
N LEU A 121 12.81 -4.16 -5.77
CA LEU A 121 12.37 -4.29 -4.38
C LEU A 121 12.84 -3.14 -3.49
N THR A 122 14.03 -2.58 -3.72
CA THR A 122 14.51 -1.40 -2.98
C THR A 122 13.61 -0.18 -3.16
N TYR A 123 13.09 0.06 -4.37
CA TYR A 123 12.14 1.14 -4.62
C TYR A 123 10.79 0.86 -3.95
N SER A 124 10.34 -0.40 -3.92
CA SER A 124 9.14 -0.78 -3.17
C SER A 124 9.29 -0.57 -1.67
N VAL A 125 10.43 -0.90 -1.07
CA VAL A 125 10.71 -0.64 0.35
C VAL A 125 10.63 0.87 0.66
N ILE A 126 11.27 1.70 -0.17
CA ILE A 126 11.23 3.16 -0.01
C ILE A 126 9.81 3.70 -0.21
N PHE A 127 9.09 3.19 -1.21
CA PHE A 127 7.70 3.54 -1.47
C PHE A 127 6.80 3.18 -0.28
N ASN A 128 6.92 1.97 0.27
CA ASN A 128 6.17 1.51 1.43
C ASN A 128 6.47 2.37 2.67
N LEU A 129 7.73 2.76 2.89
CA LEU A 129 8.11 3.67 3.97
C LEU A 129 7.42 5.03 3.84
N GLY A 130 7.43 5.60 2.64
CA GLY A 130 6.71 6.83 2.33
C GLY A 130 5.20 6.67 2.48
N MET A 131 4.64 5.57 1.98
CA MET A 131 3.22 5.26 1.97
C MET A 131 2.67 5.14 3.39
N PHE A 132 3.23 4.30 4.26
CA PHE A 132 2.76 4.17 5.64
C PHE A 132 2.90 5.47 6.44
N THR A 133 3.95 6.25 6.16
CA THR A 133 4.11 7.60 6.73
C THR A 133 2.99 8.53 6.26
N LEU A 134 2.69 8.53 4.95
CA LEU A 134 1.63 9.32 4.33
C LEU A 134 0.24 8.94 4.84
N LEU A 135 -0.06 7.66 5.03
CA LEU A 135 -1.32 7.22 5.63
C LEU A 135 -1.50 7.83 7.02
N GLN A 136 -0.45 7.82 7.83
CA GLN A 136 -0.52 8.41 9.16
C GLN A 136 -0.61 9.94 9.15
N ILE A 137 0.04 10.60 8.20
CA ILE A 137 -0.11 12.05 7.99
C ILE A 137 -1.54 12.35 7.55
N HIS A 138 -2.07 11.63 6.57
CA HIS A 138 -3.42 11.82 6.03
C HIS A 138 -4.48 11.65 7.12
N TYR A 139 -4.34 10.62 7.96
CA TYR A 139 -5.25 10.37 9.07
C TYR A 139 -5.30 11.54 10.08
N LYS A 140 -4.22 12.32 10.21
CA LYS A 140 -4.15 13.48 11.12
C LYS A 140 -4.49 14.80 10.45
N ASP A 141 -3.92 15.05 9.27
CA ASP A 141 -4.13 16.23 8.45
C ASP A 141 -4.03 15.84 6.95
N PRO A 142 -5.18 15.66 6.29
CA PRO A 142 -5.24 15.27 4.87
C PRO A 142 -4.50 16.23 3.93
N ARG A 143 -4.43 17.52 4.26
CA ARG A 143 -3.91 18.55 3.34
C ARG A 143 -2.44 18.33 3.02
N TRP A 144 -1.64 18.03 4.05
CA TRP A 144 -0.21 17.77 3.89
C TRP A 144 0.04 16.45 3.16
N ALA A 145 -0.78 15.43 3.41
CA ALA A 145 -0.66 14.16 2.71
C ALA A 145 -0.89 14.32 1.20
N TRP A 146 -1.90 15.11 0.78
CA TRP A 146 -2.12 15.41 -0.63
C TRP A 146 -0.95 16.14 -1.29
N LEU A 147 -0.41 17.17 -0.64
CA LEU A 147 0.73 17.91 -1.17
C LEU A 147 1.96 17.02 -1.32
N ILE A 148 2.29 16.24 -0.29
CA ILE A 148 3.45 15.35 -0.31
C ILE A 148 3.27 14.24 -1.34
N SER A 149 2.07 13.66 -1.45
CA SER A 149 1.76 12.65 -2.48
C SER A 149 1.86 13.20 -3.90
N LEU A 150 1.44 14.45 -4.13
CA LEU A 150 1.57 15.09 -5.43
C LEU A 150 3.06 15.25 -5.79
N VAL A 151 3.86 15.79 -4.88
CA VAL A 151 5.29 16.00 -5.09
C VAL A 151 6.03 14.67 -5.30
N SER A 152 5.79 13.68 -4.45
CA SER A 152 6.45 12.37 -4.54
C SER A 152 6.00 11.60 -5.78
N GLY A 153 4.71 11.65 -6.11
CA GLY A 153 4.15 11.09 -7.34
C GLY A 153 4.83 11.70 -8.57
N SER A 154 4.82 13.03 -8.71
CA SER A 154 5.48 13.72 -9.82
C SER A 154 6.97 13.37 -9.93
N PHE A 155 7.68 13.31 -8.80
CA PHE A 155 9.09 12.89 -8.79
C PHE A 155 9.29 11.48 -9.34
N ILE A 156 8.48 10.51 -8.90
CA ILE A 156 8.52 9.12 -9.40
C ILE A 156 8.25 9.11 -10.91
N MET A 157 7.23 9.83 -11.39
CA MET A 157 6.88 9.88 -12.82
C MET A 157 8.02 10.43 -13.67
N ILE A 158 8.67 11.52 -13.22
CA ILE A 158 9.80 12.12 -13.92
C ILE A 158 11.02 11.18 -13.91
N TYR A 159 11.36 10.61 -12.74
CA TYR A 159 12.53 9.75 -12.59
C TYR A 159 12.44 8.49 -13.47
N PHE A 160 11.29 7.83 -13.51
CA PHE A 160 11.07 6.65 -14.34
C PHE A 160 10.66 6.98 -15.78
N LYS A 161 10.57 8.27 -16.14
CA LYS A 161 10.18 8.75 -17.47
C LYS A 161 8.85 8.14 -17.91
N ILE A 162 7.83 8.23 -17.06
CA ILE A 162 6.49 7.79 -17.41
C ILE A 162 5.89 8.79 -18.40
N PRO A 163 5.34 8.35 -19.54
CA PRO A 163 4.65 9.23 -20.46
C PRO A 163 3.38 9.76 -19.76
N LEU A 164 3.34 11.08 -19.53
CA LEU A 164 2.20 11.81 -18.98
C LEU A 164 1.34 12.39 -20.11
#